data_AF-A0A958P9E8-F1
#
_entry.id   AF-A0A958P9E8-F1
#
_cell.length_a   1.000
_cell.length_b   1.000
_cell.length_c   1.000
_cell.angle_alpha   90.00
_cell.angle_beta   90.00
_cell.angle_gamma   90.00
#
_symmetry.space_group_name_H-M   'P 1'
#
loop_
_entity.id
_entity.type
_entity.pdbx_description
1 polymer ?
#
loop_
_entity_poly.entity_id
_entity_poly.type
_entity_poly.pdbx_seq_one_letter_code
_entity_poly.pdbx_strand_id
1 'polypeptide(L)'
;MSTPESETGDEESLVLVYFEESQYLSDSTNTANQSTLSQLGLRLEHEEGKNFTKKIDAHGVFSFTETRTPYIAVPELYFESNPKKNFYFTLGRKKKSWSRADELWHLGLWQPLARWDYFRPEPQGLTGLTLGVQNSWVGLELFGSTVFIPDQGPQFQIVNGHFESENRWFWKPQTQANVLGSERDLRYELVTPEVADVINNGSLAGRLWLGQYQKTAWASVAYADKPVNQFHLAVDPEYQIQLERASEPVVGIFPRVIRHKLTTVEVGVGPKAFNLTASLTDEETSRPEFVSRYMQSALSDNRWMALSMNHTLFFRDFEATWAYLQREVRNRAVHDQLMGSEVESSYDRFPIEEAASFSWKGTLRFFSQNFFWRGQYWYSIKEEGGWLSTGLLWQATRDLGWYLDFDVLGTNLDPEKSQGFISRYRGNDRVLVGMTYVF
;
A
#
# COMPACT_ATOMS: atom_id res chain seq x y z
N MET A 1 11.24 6.67 -9.63
CA MET A 1 12.62 7.03 -9.92
C MET A 1 13.42 6.52 -8.74
N SER A 2 14.34 5.56 -8.92
CA SER A 2 15.32 5.26 -7.87
C SER A 2 16.53 6.12 -8.18
N THR A 3 16.82 7.12 -7.35
CA THR A 3 18.08 7.86 -7.40
C THR A 3 19.24 6.87 -7.33
N PRO A 4 20.26 7.01 -8.19
CA PRO A 4 21.46 6.20 -8.08
C PRO A 4 22.13 6.50 -6.73
N GLU A 5 22.31 5.48 -5.87
CA GLU A 5 23.00 5.65 -4.59
C GLU A 5 24.42 6.21 -4.82
N SER A 6 24.65 7.46 -4.46
CA SER A 6 25.98 8.06 -4.45
C SER A 6 26.78 7.55 -3.24
N GLU A 7 27.90 6.87 -3.50
CA GLU A 7 28.84 6.47 -2.45
C GLU A 7 29.66 7.65 -1.88
N THR A 8 29.60 8.83 -2.51
CA THR A 8 30.21 10.05 -2.00
C THR A 8 29.14 10.77 -1.17
N GLY A 9 29.43 11.04 0.11
CA GLY A 9 28.51 11.74 1.03
C GLY A 9 28.30 13.22 0.65
N ASP A 10 27.89 13.43 -0.59
CA ASP A 10 27.54 14.68 -1.23
C ASP A 10 26.05 14.91 -1.03
N GLU A 11 25.68 16.18 -0.99
CA GLU A 11 24.29 16.62 -0.85
C GLU A 11 23.54 16.32 -2.14
N GLU A 12 22.45 15.56 -2.05
CA GLU A 12 21.54 15.29 -3.17
C GLU A 12 20.22 15.98 -2.89
N SER A 13 19.88 16.95 -3.75
CA SER A 13 18.58 17.61 -3.75
C SER A 13 17.94 17.43 -5.11
N LEU A 14 16.70 16.99 -5.12
CA LEU A 14 15.91 16.76 -6.32
C LEU A 14 14.52 17.36 -6.08
N VAL A 15 14.14 18.31 -6.93
CA VAL A 15 12.75 18.74 -7.03
C VAL A 15 12.21 18.21 -8.35
N LEU A 16 11.25 17.31 -8.28
CA LEU A 16 10.57 16.72 -9.42
C LEU A 16 9.18 17.32 -9.56
N VAL A 17 8.92 17.97 -10.68
CA VAL A 17 7.57 18.35 -11.10
C VAL A 17 7.13 17.38 -12.18
N TYR A 18 5.92 16.86 -12.08
CA TYR A 18 5.37 15.99 -13.11
C TYR A 18 3.94 16.34 -13.44
N PHE A 19 3.60 16.24 -14.71
CA PHE A 19 2.24 16.35 -15.21
C PHE A 19 1.84 15.03 -15.82
N GLU A 20 0.64 14.56 -15.52
CA GLU A 20 0.12 13.30 -16.06
C GLU A 20 -1.35 13.37 -16.44
N GLU A 21 -1.68 12.61 -17.47
CA GLU A 21 -3.03 12.40 -17.96
C GLU A 21 -3.29 10.90 -18.01
N SER A 22 -4.27 10.45 -17.24
CA SER A 22 -4.76 9.08 -17.25
C SER A 22 -6.08 9.00 -18.02
N GLN A 23 -6.11 8.16 -19.06
CA GLN A 23 -7.33 7.82 -19.78
C GLN A 23 -7.76 6.41 -19.37
N TYR A 24 -8.91 6.30 -18.72
CA TYR A 24 -9.55 5.03 -18.42
C TYR A 24 -10.23 4.49 -19.67
N LEU A 25 -10.06 3.19 -19.91
CA LEU A 25 -10.53 2.48 -21.10
C LEU A 25 -11.95 1.92 -20.93
N SER A 26 -12.50 2.01 -19.72
CA SER A 26 -13.84 1.55 -19.38
C SER A 26 -14.62 2.61 -18.59
N ASP A 27 -15.93 2.55 -18.74
CA ASP A 27 -16.84 3.37 -17.96
C ASP A 27 -16.74 2.98 -16.48
N SER A 28 -16.79 3.99 -15.62
CA SER A 28 -16.82 3.72 -14.18
C SER A 28 -18.21 3.25 -13.78
N THR A 29 -18.27 2.36 -12.79
CA THR A 29 -19.53 2.02 -12.10
C THR A 29 -20.14 3.22 -11.36
N ASN A 30 -19.35 4.27 -11.11
CA ASN A 30 -19.80 5.50 -10.47
C ASN A 30 -19.81 6.66 -11.49
N THR A 31 -20.99 7.23 -11.74
CA THR A 31 -21.21 8.32 -12.70
C THR A 31 -20.45 9.61 -12.37
N ALA A 32 -20.03 9.79 -11.11
CA ALA A 32 -19.18 10.92 -10.72
C ALA A 32 -17.73 10.80 -11.19
N ASN A 33 -17.28 9.60 -11.58
CA ASN A 33 -15.90 9.35 -11.97
C ASN A 33 -15.70 9.67 -13.45
N GLN A 34 -14.78 10.58 -13.75
CA GLN A 34 -14.43 10.93 -15.11
C GLN A 34 -13.63 9.83 -15.79
N SER A 35 -13.72 9.72 -17.12
CA SER A 35 -12.91 8.80 -17.93
C SER A 35 -11.49 9.31 -18.17
N THR A 36 -11.25 10.60 -17.93
CA THR A 36 -9.96 11.25 -18.03
C THR A 36 -9.62 11.91 -16.70
N LEU A 37 -8.37 11.77 -16.26
CA LEU A 37 -7.86 12.35 -15.02
C LEU A 37 -6.54 13.07 -15.33
N SER A 38 -6.52 14.39 -15.16
CA SER A 38 -5.31 15.22 -15.34
C SER A 38 -4.75 15.65 -13.99
N GLN A 39 -3.46 15.46 -13.75
CA GLN A 39 -2.81 15.71 -12.47
C GLN A 39 -1.49 16.45 -12.62
N LEU A 40 -1.18 17.30 -11.63
CA LEU A 40 0.10 17.93 -11.40
C LEU A 40 0.66 17.42 -10.08
N GLY A 41 1.84 16.83 -10.13
CA GLY A 41 2.57 16.37 -8.97
C GLY A 41 3.85 17.15 -8.72
N LEU A 42 4.18 17.27 -7.44
CA LEU A 42 5.45 17.83 -6.96
C LEU A 42 6.04 16.84 -5.96
N ARG A 43 7.30 16.44 -6.17
CA ARG A 43 8.08 15.62 -5.24
C ARG A 43 9.37 16.33 -4.88
N LEU A 44 9.61 16.44 -3.59
CA LEU A 44 10.85 16.93 -2.99
C LEU A 44 11.58 15.74 -2.40
N GLU A 45 12.78 15.48 -2.90
CA GLU A 45 13.73 14.55 -2.31
C GLU A 45 14.99 15.32 -1.93
N HIS A 46 15.42 15.17 -0.69
CA HIS A 46 16.67 15.76 -0.21
C HIS A 46 17.34 14.77 0.74
N GLU A 47 18.61 14.47 0.49
CA GLU A 47 19.44 13.66 1.36
C GLU A 47 20.81 14.35 1.56
N GLU A 48 21.19 14.52 2.83
CA GLU A 48 22.44 15.17 3.21
C GLU A 48 23.16 14.39 4.31
N GLY A 49 24.44 14.09 4.10
CA GLY A 49 25.42 14.11 5.17
C GLY A 49 26.38 12.91 5.28
N LYS A 50 27.50 13.15 5.98
CA LYS A 50 28.64 12.21 6.10
C LYS A 50 28.63 11.42 7.42
N ASN A 51 28.38 12.11 8.53
CA ASN A 51 28.35 11.53 9.88
C ASN A 51 26.93 11.29 10.39
N PHE A 52 25.99 12.09 9.90
CA PHE A 52 24.58 11.96 10.11
C PHE A 52 23.91 12.15 8.75
N THR A 53 22.89 11.37 8.47
CA THR A 53 22.05 11.48 7.28
C THR A 53 20.75 12.17 7.67
N LYS A 54 20.44 13.26 6.99
CA LYS A 54 19.11 13.88 7.02
C LYS A 54 18.42 13.50 5.72
N LYS A 55 17.18 13.04 5.79
CA LYS A 55 16.40 12.73 4.59
C LYS A 55 15.01 13.34 4.67
N ILE A 56 14.58 13.93 3.56
CA ILE A 56 13.22 14.39 3.30
C ILE A 56 12.79 13.78 1.97
N ASP A 57 11.68 13.05 2.00
CA ASP A 57 10.94 12.58 0.83
C ASP A 57 9.48 12.96 1.09
N ALA A 58 8.98 13.92 0.33
CA ALA A 58 7.61 14.39 0.42
C ALA A 58 7.09 14.69 -0.98
N HIS A 59 5.83 14.35 -1.23
CA HIS A 59 5.20 14.70 -2.50
C HIS A 59 3.71 14.93 -2.33
N GLY A 60 3.16 15.70 -3.27
CA GLY A 60 1.74 15.89 -3.38
C GLY A 60 1.28 15.88 -4.82
N VAL A 61 0.02 15.49 -5.00
CA VAL A 61 -0.64 15.40 -6.30
C VAL A 61 -1.94 16.19 -6.25
N PHE A 62 -2.09 17.10 -7.21
CA PHE A 62 -3.30 17.88 -7.41
C PHE A 62 -3.96 17.46 -8.72
N SER A 63 -5.24 17.14 -8.70
CA SER A 63 -6.01 16.87 -9.91
C SER A 63 -6.71 18.14 -10.39
N PHE A 64 -6.70 18.40 -11.70
CA PHE A 64 -7.45 19.49 -12.32
C PHE A 64 -8.90 19.13 -12.62
N THR A 65 -9.16 17.84 -12.77
CA THR A 65 -10.45 17.27 -13.17
C THR A 65 -11.29 16.87 -11.96
N GLU A 66 -10.65 16.49 -10.86
CA GLU A 66 -11.30 16.25 -9.57
C GLU A 66 -11.36 17.58 -8.79
N THR A 67 -12.53 17.95 -8.26
CA THR A 67 -12.76 19.23 -7.57
C THR A 67 -12.24 19.25 -6.13
N ARG A 68 -11.46 18.24 -5.74
CA ARG A 68 -11.21 17.87 -4.33
C ARG A 68 -9.74 18.02 -3.92
N THR A 69 -9.53 17.82 -2.62
CA THR A 69 -8.27 18.10 -1.89
C THR A 69 -7.08 17.36 -2.51
N PRO A 70 -5.90 17.97 -2.62
CA PRO A 70 -4.70 17.28 -3.09
C PRO A 70 -4.35 16.08 -2.19
N TYR A 71 -3.72 15.06 -2.77
CA TYR A 71 -3.06 14.01 -2.02
C TYR A 71 -1.70 14.50 -1.57
N ILE A 72 -1.33 14.24 -0.31
CA ILE A 72 -0.01 14.58 0.25
C ILE A 72 0.52 13.37 1.01
N ALA A 73 1.73 12.95 0.65
CA ALA A 73 2.48 11.93 1.35
C ALA A 73 3.82 12.47 1.82
N VAL A 74 4.27 11.92 2.93
CA VAL A 74 5.64 12.11 3.44
C VAL A 74 6.19 10.71 3.71
N PRO A 75 6.69 10.02 2.68
CA PRO A 75 7.18 8.67 2.85
C PRO A 75 8.38 8.57 3.80
N GLU A 76 9.31 9.53 3.74
CA GLU A 76 10.47 9.58 4.63
C GLU A 76 10.75 11.02 5.12
N LEU A 77 11.04 11.15 6.41
CA LEU A 77 11.47 12.39 7.05
C LEU A 77 12.24 12.03 8.31
N TYR A 78 13.57 11.90 8.22
CA TYR A 78 14.35 11.40 9.34
C TYR A 78 15.73 12.05 9.47
N PHE A 79 16.27 11.89 10.68
CA PHE A 79 17.66 12.11 11.03
C PHE A 79 18.26 10.79 11.51
N GLU A 80 19.39 10.39 10.93
CA GLU A 80 20.05 9.13 11.22
C GLU A 80 21.54 9.36 11.50
N SER A 81 22.10 8.65 12.49
CA SER A 81 23.56 8.59 12.65
C SER A 81 24.17 7.59 11.69
N ASN A 82 25.40 7.83 11.23
CA ASN A 82 26.08 7.00 10.23
C ASN A 82 25.91 5.48 10.44
N PRO A 83 25.17 4.77 9.55
CA PRO A 83 24.88 3.35 9.69
C PRO A 83 26.11 2.44 9.50
N LYS A 84 27.23 2.96 8.98
CA LYS A 84 28.50 2.22 8.89
C LYS A 84 29.18 2.00 10.24
N LYS A 85 28.70 2.67 11.30
CA LYS A 85 29.17 2.43 12.67
C LYS A 85 28.48 1.21 13.26
N ASN A 86 29.14 0.57 14.24
CA ASN A 86 28.57 -0.59 14.93
C ASN A 86 27.28 -0.26 15.70
N PHE A 87 27.04 1.01 16.01
CA PHE A 87 25.81 1.51 16.62
C PHE A 87 25.27 2.65 15.76
N TYR A 88 23.96 2.65 15.54
CA TYR A 88 23.25 3.73 14.88
C TYR A 88 21.91 4.00 15.54
N PHE A 89 21.38 5.19 15.32
CA PHE A 89 20.00 5.53 15.62
C PHE A 89 19.36 6.29 14.47
N THR A 90 18.04 6.16 14.35
CA THR A 90 17.20 6.92 13.43
C THR A 90 16.08 7.57 14.24
N LEU A 91 15.86 8.87 14.06
CA LEU A 91 14.72 9.59 14.62
C LEU A 91 13.89 10.19 13.47
N GLY A 92 12.60 9.91 13.46
CA GLY A 92 11.66 10.42 12.46
C GLY A 92 10.93 9.30 11.74
N ARG A 93 10.54 9.56 10.48
CA ARG A 93 9.82 8.64 9.62
C ARG A 93 10.75 8.00 8.61
N LYS A 94 10.96 6.68 8.68
CA LYS A 94 11.89 5.96 7.77
C LYS A 94 11.29 4.68 7.23
N LYS A 95 11.52 4.38 5.95
CA LYS A 95 11.12 3.11 5.35
C LYS A 95 11.98 1.96 5.92
N LYS A 96 11.37 0.85 6.35
CA LYS A 96 12.06 -0.29 7.00
C LYS A 96 11.81 -1.62 6.27
N SER A 97 12.89 -2.26 5.83
CA SER A 97 12.84 -3.55 5.12
C SER A 97 12.80 -4.74 6.07
N TRP A 98 11.74 -4.86 6.86
CA TRP A 98 11.61 -5.94 7.87
C TRP A 98 10.92 -7.20 7.35
N SER A 99 10.23 -7.10 6.21
CA SER A 99 9.73 -8.24 5.46
C SER A 99 9.82 -7.97 3.97
N ARG A 100 10.55 -8.83 3.26
CA ARG A 100 10.62 -8.78 1.80
C ARG A 100 9.28 -9.10 1.15
N ALA A 101 8.50 -10.00 1.75
CA ALA A 101 7.15 -10.32 1.27
C ALA A 101 6.22 -9.09 1.34
N ASP A 102 6.21 -8.38 2.47
CA ASP A 102 5.40 -7.16 2.65
C ASP A 102 5.77 -6.08 1.62
N GLU A 103 7.06 -5.88 1.34
CA GLU A 103 7.53 -4.93 0.33
C GLU A 103 7.13 -5.30 -1.10
N LEU A 104 7.38 -6.56 -1.49
CA LEU A 104 7.15 -7.02 -2.87
C LEU A 104 5.67 -7.01 -3.24
N TRP A 105 4.80 -7.29 -2.26
CA TRP A 105 3.36 -7.44 -2.48
C TRP A 105 2.56 -6.25 -1.94
N HIS A 106 3.23 -5.25 -1.36
CA HIS A 106 2.61 -4.07 -0.76
C HIS A 106 1.47 -4.42 0.23
N LEU A 107 1.68 -5.44 1.07
CA LEU A 107 0.62 -5.94 1.96
C LEU A 107 0.21 -4.88 2.99
N GLY A 108 1.15 -4.02 3.40
CA GLY A 108 0.93 -2.98 4.39
C GLY A 108 0.86 -3.54 5.80
N LEU A 109 1.54 -4.67 6.06
CA LEU A 109 1.62 -5.28 7.37
C LEU A 109 2.54 -4.45 8.27
N TRP A 110 3.78 -4.22 7.84
CA TRP A 110 4.78 -3.56 8.67
C TRP A 110 4.72 -2.05 8.57
N GLN A 111 4.43 -1.50 7.39
CA GLN A 111 4.46 -0.06 7.15
C GLN A 111 3.16 0.42 6.53
N PRO A 112 2.67 1.62 6.90
CA PRO A 112 1.50 2.18 6.28
C PRO A 112 1.75 2.49 4.80
N LEU A 113 0.69 2.59 4.02
CA LEU A 113 0.73 2.80 2.58
C LEU A 113 -0.14 4.00 2.18
N ALA A 114 0.35 4.78 1.23
CA ALA A 114 -0.46 5.68 0.43
C ALA A 114 -1.04 4.90 -0.74
N ARG A 115 -2.37 4.74 -0.75
CA ARG A 115 -3.17 3.91 -1.65
C ARG A 115 -4.28 4.70 -2.34
N TRP A 116 -4.03 5.98 -2.65
CA TRP A 116 -4.94 6.72 -3.53
C TRP A 116 -4.94 6.18 -4.96
N ASP A 117 -3.91 5.40 -5.32
CA ASP A 117 -3.83 4.56 -6.51
C ASP A 117 -3.40 3.14 -6.09
N TYR A 118 -4.32 2.17 -6.16
CA TYR A 118 -4.03 0.80 -5.72
C TYR A 118 -3.09 0.04 -6.67
N PHE A 119 -2.86 0.54 -7.89
CA PHE A 119 -1.83 -0.02 -8.76
C PHE A 119 -0.42 0.44 -8.37
N ARG A 120 -0.30 1.51 -7.59
CA ARG A 120 1.00 2.07 -7.22
C ARG A 120 1.00 2.47 -5.74
N PRO A 121 0.73 1.54 -4.81
CA PRO A 121 0.76 1.85 -3.39
C PRO A 121 2.18 2.28 -2.99
N GLU A 122 2.31 3.42 -2.32
CA GLU A 122 3.60 3.91 -1.86
C GLU A 122 3.77 3.70 -0.34
N PRO A 123 4.77 2.93 0.10
CA PRO A 123 5.08 2.78 1.53
C PRO A 123 5.38 4.12 2.18
N GLN A 124 4.76 4.38 3.32
CA GLN A 124 4.98 5.53 4.15
C GLN A 124 5.72 5.07 5.41
N GLY A 125 6.96 5.48 5.62
CA GLY A 125 7.84 4.88 6.64
C GLY A 125 7.26 4.83 8.06
N LEU A 126 7.90 4.04 8.93
CA LEU A 126 7.58 4.02 10.36
C LEU A 126 8.07 5.30 11.02
N THR A 127 7.18 5.96 11.76
CA THR A 127 7.51 7.17 12.54
C THR A 127 7.90 6.76 13.95
N GLY A 128 9.10 7.10 14.40
CA GLY A 128 9.55 6.81 15.77
C GLY A 128 11.06 6.94 15.95
N LEU A 129 11.56 6.26 16.98
CA LEU A 129 12.98 6.08 17.25
C LEU A 129 13.37 4.65 16.90
N THR A 130 14.45 4.51 16.16
CA THR A 130 15.10 3.23 15.91
C THR A 130 16.51 3.25 16.49
N LEU A 131 16.90 2.20 17.18
CA LEU A 131 18.25 1.97 17.69
C LEU A 131 18.77 0.66 17.10
N GLY A 132 19.97 0.68 16.54
CA GLY A 132 20.55 -0.50 15.93
C GLY A 132 22.00 -0.72 16.36
N VAL A 133 22.35 -1.99 16.50
CA VAL A 133 23.73 -2.45 16.61
C VAL A 133 24.00 -3.49 15.54
N GLN A 134 25.12 -3.38 14.83
CA GLN A 134 25.47 -4.33 13.79
C GLN A 134 26.97 -4.52 13.66
N ASN A 135 27.37 -5.69 13.17
CA ASN A 135 28.71 -5.97 12.65
C ASN A 135 28.58 -6.61 11.26
N SER A 136 29.67 -7.18 10.74
CA SER A 136 29.69 -7.76 9.39
C SER A 136 28.78 -8.98 9.18
N TRP A 137 28.29 -9.60 10.26
CA TRP A 137 27.52 -10.86 10.22
C TRP A 137 26.22 -10.82 11.03
N VAL A 138 26.12 -10.03 12.09
CA VAL A 138 24.93 -9.96 12.96
C VAL A 138 24.49 -8.52 13.09
N GLY A 139 23.18 -8.29 13.10
CA GLY A 139 22.65 -7.03 13.58
C GLY A 139 21.33 -7.19 14.31
N LEU A 140 21.09 -6.25 15.22
CA LEU A 140 19.89 -6.10 16.02
C LEU A 140 19.40 -4.67 15.83
N GLU A 141 18.11 -4.52 15.58
CA GLU A 141 17.42 -3.24 15.51
C GLU A 141 16.21 -3.27 16.44
N LEU A 142 16.00 -2.20 17.20
CA LEU A 142 14.86 -1.99 18.09
C LEU A 142 14.16 -0.70 17.69
N PHE A 143 12.84 -0.69 17.71
CA PHE A 143 12.02 0.43 17.33
C PHE A 143 10.95 0.70 18.39
N GLY A 144 10.76 1.98 18.70
CA GLY A 144 9.68 2.45 19.54
C GLY A 144 9.03 3.69 18.94
N SER A 145 7.71 3.78 19.07
CA SER A 145 6.96 4.97 18.67
C SER A 145 5.81 5.26 19.62
N THR A 146 5.53 6.55 19.81
CA THR A 146 4.33 7.06 20.47
C THR A 146 3.31 7.63 19.48
N VAL A 147 3.65 7.67 18.18
CA VAL A 147 2.83 8.28 17.12
C VAL A 147 2.55 7.26 16.03
N PHE A 148 1.26 6.99 15.81
CA PHE A 148 0.77 6.16 14.72
C PHE A 148 0.20 7.03 13.60
N ILE A 149 0.62 6.75 12.37
CA ILE A 149 0.08 7.36 11.16
C ILE A 149 -0.47 6.21 10.30
N PRO A 150 -1.78 6.13 10.06
CA PRO A 150 -2.38 5.03 9.30
C PRO A 150 -2.11 5.15 7.79
N ASP A 151 -2.60 4.16 7.05
CA ASP A 151 -2.73 4.19 5.59
C ASP A 151 -3.51 5.43 5.13
N GLN A 152 -3.14 5.94 3.96
CA GLN A 152 -3.86 7.01 3.27
C GLN A 152 -4.58 6.41 2.07
N GLY A 153 -5.91 6.37 2.09
CA GLY A 153 -6.72 5.80 1.00
C GLY A 153 -7.22 6.83 -0.02
N PRO A 154 -8.05 6.37 -0.97
CA PRO A 154 -8.85 7.24 -1.85
C PRO A 154 -9.72 8.21 -1.03
N GLN A 155 -9.94 9.41 -1.55
CA GLN A 155 -10.71 10.43 -0.85
C GLN A 155 -12.19 10.21 -1.12
N PHE A 156 -13.03 10.52 -0.13
CA PHE A 156 -14.47 10.51 -0.26
C PHE A 156 -15.07 11.62 0.60
N GLN A 157 -16.35 11.90 0.37
CA GLN A 157 -17.17 12.75 1.21
C GLN A 157 -18.53 12.09 1.42
N ILE A 158 -19.25 12.53 2.45
CA ILE A 158 -20.63 12.12 2.70
C ILE A 158 -21.53 13.32 2.43
N VAL A 159 -22.30 13.26 1.35
CA VAL A 159 -23.27 14.29 0.98
C VAL A 159 -24.67 13.72 1.17
N ASN A 160 -25.45 14.36 2.03
CA ASN A 160 -26.81 13.90 2.38
C ASN A 160 -26.89 12.44 2.86
N GLY A 161 -25.81 11.90 3.45
CA GLY A 161 -25.74 10.50 3.88
C GLY A 161 -25.31 9.51 2.79
N HIS A 162 -24.88 9.97 1.61
CA HIS A 162 -24.33 9.12 0.57
C HIS A 162 -22.84 9.36 0.39
N PHE A 163 -22.09 8.28 0.19
CA PHE A 163 -20.68 8.35 -0.15
C PHE A 163 -20.49 8.81 -1.58
N GLU A 164 -19.73 9.89 -1.75
CA GLU A 164 -19.31 10.39 -3.04
C GLU A 164 -17.79 10.41 -3.12
N SER A 165 -17.25 9.93 -4.23
CA SER A 165 -15.84 10.00 -4.58
C SER A 165 -15.74 10.27 -6.08
N GLU A 166 -14.76 11.06 -6.47
CA GLU A 166 -14.32 11.21 -7.86
C GLU A 166 -13.14 10.27 -8.17
N ASN A 167 -12.46 9.79 -7.12
CA ASN A 167 -11.38 8.81 -7.24
C ASN A 167 -11.98 7.42 -7.53
N ARG A 168 -11.61 6.85 -8.68
CA ARG A 168 -12.02 5.52 -9.17
C ARG A 168 -11.56 4.34 -8.31
N TRP A 169 -10.62 4.57 -7.41
CA TRP A 169 -10.16 3.59 -6.44
C TRP A 169 -11.03 3.53 -5.19
N PHE A 170 -11.93 4.49 -5.01
CA PHE A 170 -12.89 4.44 -3.91
C PHE A 170 -14.01 3.44 -4.23
N TRP A 171 -14.14 2.43 -3.38
CA TRP A 171 -15.26 1.50 -3.45
C TRP A 171 -16.40 1.99 -2.54
N LYS A 172 -17.54 2.31 -3.15
CA LYS A 172 -18.73 2.77 -2.42
C LYS A 172 -19.34 1.60 -1.65
N PRO A 173 -19.80 1.82 -0.39
CA PRO A 173 -20.66 0.84 0.26
C PRO A 173 -22.01 0.75 -0.46
N GLN A 174 -22.75 -0.32 -0.17
CA GLN A 174 -24.08 -0.56 -0.73
C GLN A 174 -25.01 0.65 -0.52
N THR A 175 -25.77 1.06 -1.54
CA THR A 175 -26.67 2.22 -1.40
C THR A 175 -28.09 1.83 -1.07
N GLN A 176 -28.43 0.54 -1.17
CA GLN A 176 -29.78 0.02 -0.98
C GLN A 176 -29.76 -1.26 -0.14
N ALA A 177 -30.82 -1.46 0.63
CA ALA A 177 -31.05 -2.71 1.35
C ALA A 177 -32.53 -3.10 1.32
N ASN A 178 -32.77 -4.41 1.39
CA ASN A 178 -34.12 -4.92 1.57
C ASN A 178 -34.52 -4.82 3.06
N VAL A 179 -35.43 -3.90 3.36
CA VAL A 179 -35.98 -3.70 4.70
C VAL A 179 -37.47 -4.07 4.66
N LEU A 180 -37.85 -5.13 5.38
CA LEU A 180 -39.23 -5.63 5.46
C LEU A 180 -39.85 -5.98 4.09
N GLY A 181 -39.06 -6.52 3.16
CA GLY A 181 -39.53 -6.94 1.84
C GLY A 181 -39.61 -5.81 0.81
N SER A 182 -39.15 -4.60 1.14
CA SER A 182 -39.05 -3.46 0.22
C SER A 182 -37.62 -2.96 0.14
N GLU A 183 -37.16 -2.66 -1.07
CA GLU A 183 -35.88 -1.99 -1.29
C GLU A 183 -35.94 -0.54 -0.79
N ARG A 184 -34.96 -0.16 0.03
CA ARG A 184 -34.85 1.17 0.65
C ARG A 184 -33.45 1.70 0.45
N ASP A 185 -33.34 3.00 0.16
CA ASP A 185 -32.07 3.69 0.11
C ASP A 185 -31.45 3.77 1.51
N LEU A 186 -30.17 3.44 1.62
CA LEU A 186 -29.38 3.54 2.83
C LEU A 186 -28.73 4.92 2.92
N ARG A 187 -28.81 5.52 4.11
CA ARG A 187 -28.04 6.70 4.46
C ARG A 187 -26.99 6.35 5.50
N TYR A 188 -25.86 7.02 5.42
CA TYR A 188 -24.69 6.75 6.23
C TYR A 188 -24.30 7.93 7.08
N GLU A 189 -23.91 7.63 8.31
CA GLU A 189 -23.28 8.57 9.22
C GLU A 189 -21.92 8.02 9.65
N LEU A 190 -20.85 8.74 9.30
CA LEU A 190 -19.49 8.35 9.69
C LEU A 190 -19.14 9.03 11.02
N VAL A 191 -18.98 8.23 12.06
CA VAL A 191 -18.53 8.70 13.37
C VAL A 191 -17.01 8.73 13.37
N THR A 192 -16.43 9.84 12.91
CA THR A 192 -14.98 10.01 12.84
C THR A 192 -14.36 10.03 14.23
N PRO A 193 -13.36 9.17 14.53
CA PRO A 193 -12.66 9.22 15.81
C PRO A 193 -11.89 10.53 15.98
N GLU A 194 -11.64 10.93 17.22
CA GLU A 194 -10.76 12.07 17.49
C GLU A 194 -9.35 11.78 16.97
N VAL A 195 -8.70 12.77 16.37
CA VAL A 195 -7.33 12.61 15.82
C VAL A 195 -6.35 12.10 16.89
N ALA A 196 -6.50 12.58 18.13
CA ALA A 196 -5.68 12.15 19.27
C ALA A 196 -5.80 10.65 19.54
N ASP A 197 -7.02 10.10 19.47
CA ASP A 197 -7.29 8.66 19.68
C ASP A 197 -6.68 7.80 18.59
N VAL A 198 -6.49 8.36 17.39
CA VAL A 198 -5.81 7.69 16.29
C VAL A 198 -4.30 7.76 16.46
N ILE A 199 -3.73 8.95 16.64
CA ILE A 199 -2.28 9.12 16.61
C ILE A 199 -1.59 8.58 17.88
N ASN A 200 -2.26 8.56 19.03
CA ASN A 200 -1.66 8.14 20.30
C ASN A 200 -1.67 6.62 20.51
N ASN A 201 -1.43 5.86 19.43
CA ASN A 201 -1.30 4.40 19.50
C ASN A 201 0.16 4.00 19.33
N GLY A 202 0.84 3.74 20.46
CA GLY A 202 2.26 3.39 20.45
C GLY A 202 2.58 2.07 19.75
N SER A 203 3.83 1.95 19.29
CA SER A 203 4.35 0.75 18.62
C SER A 203 5.69 0.33 19.23
N LEU A 204 5.92 -0.97 19.35
CA LEU A 204 7.19 -1.56 19.73
C LEU A 204 7.55 -2.65 18.74
N ALA A 205 8.80 -2.67 18.28
CA ALA A 205 9.25 -3.70 17.36
C ALA A 205 10.76 -3.95 17.48
N GLY A 206 11.21 -5.07 16.92
CA GLY A 206 12.63 -5.37 16.78
C GLY A 206 12.91 -6.38 15.70
N ARG A 207 14.14 -6.35 15.19
CA ARG A 207 14.64 -7.27 14.16
C ARG A 207 16.04 -7.74 14.50
N LEU A 208 16.26 -9.04 14.42
CA LEU A 208 17.57 -9.68 14.46
C LEU A 208 17.86 -10.25 13.08
N TRP A 209 19.08 -10.06 12.56
CA TRP A 209 19.51 -10.70 11.31
C TRP A 209 20.92 -11.24 11.39
N LEU A 210 21.18 -12.25 10.56
CA LEU A 210 22.45 -12.92 10.35
C LEU A 210 22.80 -12.90 8.86
N GLY A 211 24.09 -12.74 8.54
CA GLY A 211 24.59 -12.70 7.17
C GLY A 211 24.45 -11.33 6.49
N GLN A 212 24.95 -11.25 5.25
CA GLN A 212 24.89 -10.05 4.43
C GLN A 212 23.86 -10.23 3.32
N TYR A 213 22.81 -9.41 3.37
CA TYR A 213 21.80 -9.35 2.32
C TYR A 213 22.45 -9.16 0.94
N GLN A 214 21.96 -9.88 -0.08
CA GLN A 214 22.44 -9.89 -1.48
C GLN A 214 23.91 -10.30 -1.73
N LYS A 215 24.67 -10.64 -0.69
CA LYS A 215 26.08 -11.08 -0.84
C LYS A 215 26.27 -12.55 -0.48
N THR A 216 25.59 -13.01 0.56
CA THR A 216 25.75 -14.37 1.11
C THR A 216 24.40 -14.96 1.45
N ALA A 217 24.40 -16.16 2.04
CA ALA A 217 23.25 -16.62 2.81
C ALA A 217 22.98 -15.65 3.96
N TRP A 218 21.71 -15.44 4.27
CA TRP A 218 21.25 -14.57 5.34
C TRP A 218 19.94 -15.12 5.93
N ALA A 219 19.66 -14.71 7.17
CA ALA A 219 18.40 -15.01 7.86
C ALA A 219 18.00 -13.82 8.71
N SER A 220 16.70 -13.59 8.88
CA SER A 220 16.19 -12.55 9.77
C SER A 220 14.92 -12.98 10.50
N VAL A 221 14.77 -12.49 11.72
CA VAL A 221 13.54 -12.59 12.50
C VAL A 221 13.15 -11.19 12.95
N ALA A 222 11.91 -10.80 12.68
CA ALA A 222 11.33 -9.54 13.10
C ALA A 222 10.07 -9.79 13.93
N TYR A 223 9.84 -8.96 14.95
CA TYR A 223 8.64 -8.96 15.77
C TYR A 223 8.13 -7.53 15.96
N ALA A 224 6.81 -7.33 15.93
CA ALA A 224 6.17 -6.07 16.33
C ALA A 224 4.89 -6.31 17.11
N ASP A 225 4.62 -5.41 18.06
CA ASP A 225 3.30 -5.11 18.58
C ASP A 225 2.99 -3.65 18.23
N LYS A 226 2.10 -3.46 17.26
CA LYS A 226 1.77 -2.14 16.72
C LYS A 226 0.30 -2.05 16.28
N PRO A 227 -0.21 -0.84 16.00
CA PRO A 227 -1.51 -0.68 15.36
C PRO A 227 -1.53 -1.29 13.96
N VAL A 228 -2.67 -1.85 13.56
CA VAL A 228 -2.93 -2.19 12.16
C VAL A 228 -2.97 -0.90 11.36
N ASN A 229 -2.31 -0.87 10.19
CA ASN A 229 -2.17 0.37 9.42
C ASN A 229 -3.50 0.88 8.82
N GLN A 230 -4.49 0.00 8.67
CA GLN A 230 -5.85 0.34 8.25
C GLN A 230 -6.81 0.39 9.43
N PHE A 231 -7.81 1.26 9.34
CA PHE A 231 -8.90 1.26 10.31
C PHE A 231 -9.74 -0.01 10.19
N HIS A 232 -10.06 -0.59 11.34
CA HIS A 232 -11.09 -1.62 11.44
C HIS A 232 -12.45 -0.93 11.52
N LEU A 233 -13.42 -1.40 10.72
CA LEU A 233 -14.72 -0.75 10.60
C LEU A 233 -15.79 -1.57 11.33
N ALA A 234 -16.55 -0.89 12.17
CA ALA A 234 -17.81 -1.41 12.70
C ALA A 234 -18.99 -0.63 12.15
N VAL A 235 -20.11 -1.32 11.96
CA VAL A 235 -21.33 -0.83 11.32
C VAL A 235 -22.49 -1.09 12.27
N ASP A 236 -23.21 -0.03 12.67
CA ASP A 236 -24.46 -0.12 13.42
C ASP A 236 -25.63 0.02 12.45
N PRO A 237 -26.28 -1.08 12.03
CA PRO A 237 -27.40 -1.01 11.09
C PRO A 237 -28.64 -0.36 11.72
N GLU A 238 -28.72 -0.31 13.05
CA GLU A 238 -29.86 0.21 13.80
C GLU A 238 -29.64 1.64 14.32
N TYR A 239 -28.58 2.32 13.87
CA TYR A 239 -28.09 3.56 14.47
C TYR A 239 -29.18 4.62 14.71
N GLN A 240 -30.12 4.79 13.77
CA GLN A 240 -31.30 5.64 13.96
C GLN A 240 -32.62 4.99 13.54
N ILE A 241 -32.76 3.66 13.66
CA ILE A 241 -34.02 2.96 13.34
C ILE A 241 -35.12 3.21 14.41
N GLN A 242 -34.80 3.92 15.50
CA GLN A 242 -35.72 4.16 16.63
C GLN A 242 -36.89 5.13 16.38
N LEU A 243 -37.11 5.57 15.14
CA LEU A 243 -38.27 6.39 14.80
C LEU A 243 -39.10 5.65 13.75
N GLU A 244 -40.29 5.17 14.13
CA GLU A 244 -41.33 4.55 13.27
C GLU A 244 -41.83 5.45 12.12
N ARG A 245 -41.07 6.50 11.74
CA ARG A 245 -41.36 7.51 10.74
C ARG A 245 -40.18 7.92 9.85
N ALA A 246 -38.97 7.36 10.04
CA ALA A 246 -37.87 7.63 9.13
C ALA A 246 -38.11 6.87 7.80
N SER A 247 -38.26 7.59 6.69
CA SER A 247 -38.47 7.00 5.36
C SER A 247 -37.24 6.27 4.82
N GLU A 248 -36.06 6.54 5.39
CA GLU A 248 -34.75 6.05 4.98
C GLU A 248 -33.96 5.58 6.23
N PRO A 249 -33.51 4.32 6.28
CA PRO A 249 -32.64 3.83 7.36
C PRO A 249 -31.28 4.56 7.36
N VAL A 250 -30.82 4.95 8.55
CA VAL A 250 -29.48 5.52 8.75
C VAL A 250 -28.57 4.49 9.42
N VAL A 251 -27.43 4.24 8.78
CA VAL A 251 -26.40 3.29 9.17
C VAL A 251 -25.19 4.05 9.72
N GLY A 252 -24.79 3.74 10.95
CA GLY A 252 -23.61 4.34 11.57
C GLY A 252 -22.35 3.56 11.23
N ILE A 253 -21.27 4.24 10.83
CA ILE A 253 -19.94 3.64 10.59
C ILE A 253 -18.95 4.17 11.62
N PHE A 254 -18.24 3.26 12.29
CA PHE A 254 -17.34 3.53 13.41
C PHE A 254 -15.94 2.98 13.11
N PRO A 255 -15.05 3.78 12.51
CA PRO A 255 -13.65 3.42 12.34
C PRO A 255 -12.94 3.32 13.68
N ARG A 256 -12.13 2.29 13.88
CA ARG A 256 -11.31 2.10 15.09
C ARG A 256 -9.90 1.65 14.75
N VAL A 257 -8.96 2.12 15.56
CA VAL A 257 -7.60 1.58 15.58
C VAL A 257 -7.60 0.28 16.38
N ILE A 258 -7.11 -0.78 15.77
CA ILE A 258 -6.86 -2.06 16.43
C ILE A 258 -5.37 -2.38 16.37
N ARG A 259 -4.93 -3.34 17.19
CA ARG A 259 -3.52 -3.76 17.24
C ARG A 259 -3.34 -5.12 16.58
N HIS A 260 -2.12 -5.38 16.14
CA HIS A 260 -1.69 -6.72 15.78
C HIS A 260 -0.28 -7.00 16.31
N LYS A 261 -0.02 -8.29 16.49
CA LYS A 261 1.33 -8.81 16.69
C LYS A 261 1.79 -9.42 15.37
N LEU A 262 2.96 -9.02 14.92
CA LEU A 262 3.58 -9.53 13.69
C LEU A 262 4.84 -10.29 14.06
N THR A 263 5.02 -11.46 13.48
CA THR A 263 6.29 -12.20 13.51
C THR A 263 6.67 -12.58 12.10
N THR A 264 7.81 -12.10 11.61
CA THR A 264 8.34 -12.45 10.30
C THR A 264 9.64 -13.21 10.44
N VAL A 265 9.76 -14.36 9.77
CA VAL A 265 11.00 -15.12 9.60
C VAL A 265 11.33 -15.17 8.12
N GLU A 266 12.54 -14.76 7.75
CA GLU A 266 13.00 -14.80 6.37
C GLU A 266 14.38 -15.45 6.28
N VAL A 267 14.58 -16.18 5.20
CA VAL A 267 15.88 -16.74 4.82
C VAL A 267 16.11 -16.46 3.36
N GLY A 268 17.37 -16.22 3.01
CA GLY A 268 17.72 -16.04 1.61
C GLY A 268 19.16 -16.36 1.31
N VAL A 269 19.41 -16.54 0.02
CA VAL A 269 20.75 -16.74 -0.53
C VAL A 269 20.81 -15.99 -1.84
N GLY A 270 21.88 -15.24 -2.06
CA GLY A 270 22.06 -14.64 -3.36
C GLY A 270 23.48 -14.21 -3.67
N PRO A 271 24.18 -14.84 -4.63
CA PRO A 271 25.34 -14.21 -5.27
C PRO A 271 24.87 -12.98 -6.07
N LYS A 272 25.76 -12.03 -6.36
CA LYS A 272 25.41 -10.70 -6.91
C LYS A 272 24.34 -10.64 -8.03
N ALA A 273 24.25 -11.65 -8.90
CA ALA A 273 23.30 -11.68 -10.02
C ALA A 273 21.98 -12.40 -9.72
N PHE A 274 21.84 -13.07 -8.58
CA PHE A 274 20.71 -13.94 -8.26
C PHE A 274 20.39 -13.86 -6.77
N ASN A 275 19.14 -13.66 -6.37
CA ASN A 275 18.72 -13.66 -4.97
C ASN A 275 17.43 -14.45 -4.81
N LEU A 276 17.47 -15.52 -4.01
CA LEU A 276 16.32 -16.30 -3.60
C LEU A 276 15.99 -15.96 -2.15
N THR A 277 14.73 -15.64 -1.88
CA THR A 277 14.22 -15.34 -0.54
C THR A 277 12.95 -16.12 -0.27
N ALA A 278 12.87 -16.78 0.89
CA ALA A 278 11.66 -17.35 1.45
C ALA A 278 11.26 -16.57 2.71
N SER A 279 9.96 -16.31 2.86
CA SER A 279 9.40 -15.51 3.94
C SER A 279 8.18 -16.19 4.55
N LEU A 280 8.09 -16.16 5.87
CA LEU A 280 6.93 -16.57 6.65
C LEU A 280 6.56 -15.43 7.60
N THR A 281 5.36 -14.87 7.46
CA THR A 281 4.85 -13.82 8.36
C THR A 281 3.56 -14.27 9.03
N ASP A 282 3.55 -14.28 10.36
CA ASP A 282 2.41 -14.61 11.20
C ASP A 282 1.83 -13.29 11.76
N GLU A 283 0.53 -13.06 11.56
CA GLU A 283 -0.24 -11.92 12.09
C GLU A 283 -1.29 -12.44 13.07
N GLU A 284 -1.28 -11.92 14.30
CA GLU A 284 -2.33 -12.11 15.31
C GLU A 284 -2.99 -10.77 15.58
N THR A 285 -4.30 -10.66 15.37
CA THR A 285 -5.04 -9.40 15.53
C THR A 285 -5.74 -9.32 16.88
N SER A 286 -5.65 -8.16 17.54
CA SER A 286 -6.46 -7.90 18.73
C SER A 286 -7.92 -7.80 18.33
N ARG A 287 -8.80 -8.46 19.08
CA ARG A 287 -10.25 -8.38 18.87
C ARG A 287 -10.81 -7.26 19.73
N PRO A 288 -11.15 -6.10 19.16
CA PRO A 288 -11.81 -5.04 19.92
C PRO A 288 -13.17 -5.50 20.43
N GLU A 289 -13.53 -5.06 21.63
CA GLU A 289 -14.89 -5.20 22.13
C GLU A 289 -15.77 -4.14 21.46
N PHE A 290 -16.79 -4.60 20.73
CA PHE A 290 -17.86 -3.76 20.21
C PHE A 290 -19.16 -4.09 20.92
N VAL A 291 -20.11 -3.14 20.83
CA VAL A 291 -21.49 -3.41 21.20
C VAL A 291 -21.97 -4.60 20.37
N SER A 292 -22.58 -5.61 21.01
CA SER A 292 -22.92 -6.88 20.37
C SER A 292 -23.83 -6.76 19.14
N ARG A 293 -24.51 -5.63 18.96
CA ARG A 293 -25.35 -5.35 17.78
C ARG A 293 -24.56 -4.85 16.56
N TYR A 294 -23.31 -4.46 16.73
CA TYR A 294 -22.50 -3.92 15.64
C TYR A 294 -22.00 -5.05 14.76
N MET A 295 -22.18 -4.89 13.46
CA MET A 295 -21.53 -5.70 12.45
C MET A 295 -20.11 -5.19 12.26
N GLN A 296 -19.16 -6.05 11.90
CA GLN A 296 -17.76 -5.67 11.81
C GLN A 296 -17.14 -6.20 10.53
N SER A 297 -16.15 -5.48 10.00
CA SER A 297 -15.28 -6.02 8.96
C SER A 297 -14.63 -7.32 9.41
N ALA A 298 -14.41 -8.27 8.50
CA ALA A 298 -13.84 -9.55 8.88
C ALA A 298 -12.43 -9.36 9.47
N LEU A 299 -12.27 -9.74 10.74
CA LEU A 299 -10.96 -9.85 11.38
C LEU A 299 -10.53 -11.31 11.40
N SER A 300 -9.32 -11.53 10.91
CA SER A 300 -8.66 -12.82 10.90
C SER A 300 -7.22 -12.65 11.33
N ASP A 301 -6.73 -13.69 11.98
CA ASP A 301 -5.30 -13.93 12.08
C ASP A 301 -4.85 -14.45 10.72
N ASN A 302 -3.67 -14.05 10.27
CA ASN A 302 -3.20 -14.42 8.94
C ASN A 302 -1.82 -15.06 9.04
N ARG A 303 -1.53 -15.97 8.13
CA ARG A 303 -0.17 -16.48 7.91
C ARG A 303 0.16 -16.32 6.44
N TRP A 304 1.27 -15.66 6.18
CA TRP A 304 1.74 -15.34 4.85
C TRP A 304 2.99 -16.15 4.55
N MET A 305 2.98 -16.84 3.44
CA MET A 305 4.12 -17.59 2.91
C MET A 305 4.49 -17.00 1.58
N ALA A 306 5.76 -16.61 1.40
CA ALA A 306 6.22 -16.08 0.14
C ALA A 306 7.55 -16.71 -0.29
N LEU A 307 7.71 -16.89 -1.59
CA LEU A 307 8.97 -17.23 -2.23
C LEU A 307 9.23 -16.21 -3.33
N SER A 308 10.44 -15.66 -3.39
CA SER A 308 10.82 -14.72 -4.44
C SER A 308 12.23 -14.98 -4.95
N MET A 309 12.42 -14.75 -6.24
CA MET A 309 13.67 -14.93 -6.94
C MET A 309 13.93 -13.69 -7.79
N ASN A 310 15.02 -12.99 -7.54
CA ASN A 310 15.47 -11.84 -8.31
C ASN A 310 16.71 -12.23 -9.12
N HIS A 311 16.75 -11.86 -10.39
CA HIS A 311 17.89 -12.09 -11.27
C HIS A 311 18.28 -10.82 -12.04
N THR A 312 19.53 -10.43 -11.92
CA THR A 312 20.13 -9.34 -12.69
C THR A 312 20.85 -9.92 -13.91
N LEU A 313 20.30 -9.68 -15.10
CA LEU A 313 20.88 -10.13 -16.36
C LEU A 313 22.11 -9.30 -16.71
N PHE A 314 23.27 -9.96 -16.78
CA PHE A 314 24.59 -9.36 -16.94
C PHE A 314 24.77 -8.44 -18.15
N PHE A 315 23.94 -8.56 -19.20
CA PHE A 315 24.17 -7.88 -20.48
C PHE A 315 23.37 -6.58 -20.67
N ARG A 316 22.44 -6.20 -19.77
CA ARG A 316 21.47 -5.11 -20.05
C ARG A 316 20.98 -4.27 -18.86
N ASP A 317 21.64 -4.30 -17.70
CA ASP A 317 21.12 -3.65 -16.48
C ASP A 317 19.63 -3.99 -16.26
N PHE A 318 19.28 -5.24 -16.56
CA PHE A 318 17.91 -5.72 -16.57
C PHE A 318 17.71 -6.63 -15.38
N GLU A 319 16.76 -6.29 -14.53
CA GLU A 319 16.37 -7.04 -13.35
C GLU A 319 15.03 -7.70 -13.61
N ALA A 320 14.92 -8.98 -13.29
CA ALA A 320 13.69 -9.76 -13.36
C ALA A 320 13.42 -10.38 -11.98
N THR A 321 12.20 -10.25 -11.48
CA THR A 321 11.79 -10.86 -10.22
C THR A 321 10.57 -11.74 -10.43
N TRP A 322 10.65 -13.00 -10.00
CA TRP A 322 9.53 -13.91 -9.85
C TRP A 322 9.17 -13.98 -8.38
N ALA A 323 7.88 -13.96 -8.05
CA ALA A 323 7.44 -14.19 -6.68
C ALA A 323 6.15 -15.00 -6.64
N TYR A 324 5.94 -15.69 -5.53
CA TYR A 324 4.70 -16.36 -5.17
C TYR A 324 4.36 -15.99 -3.74
N LEU A 325 3.07 -15.79 -3.47
CA LEU A 325 2.52 -15.46 -2.17
C LEU A 325 1.28 -16.29 -1.91
N GLN A 326 1.14 -16.78 -0.68
CA GLN A 326 -0.05 -17.43 -0.19
C GLN A 326 -0.39 -16.93 1.21
N ARG A 327 -1.66 -16.61 1.44
CA ARG A 327 -2.27 -16.24 2.72
C ARG A 327 -3.13 -17.39 3.21
N GLU A 328 -2.80 -17.91 4.37
CA GLU A 328 -3.65 -18.79 5.16
C GLU A 328 -4.42 -17.95 6.19
N VAL A 329 -5.73 -17.92 6.07
CA VAL A 329 -6.64 -17.24 7.01
C VAL A 329 -6.89 -18.17 8.21
N ARG A 330 -6.54 -17.72 9.42
CA ARG A 330 -6.73 -18.45 10.68
C ARG A 330 -7.69 -17.70 11.60
N ASN A 331 -8.36 -18.45 12.47
CA ASN A 331 -9.21 -17.91 13.54
C ASN A 331 -10.16 -16.77 13.09
N ARG A 332 -10.77 -16.90 11.90
CA ARG A 332 -11.71 -15.89 11.40
C ARG A 332 -12.84 -15.73 12.42
N ALA A 333 -12.95 -14.55 13.02
CA ALA A 333 -14.03 -14.27 13.94
C ALA A 333 -15.33 -14.19 13.13
N VAL A 334 -16.11 -15.26 13.16
CA VAL A 334 -17.46 -15.30 12.58
C VAL A 334 -18.39 -14.64 13.60
N HIS A 335 -18.49 -13.32 13.58
CA HIS A 335 -19.58 -12.63 14.26
C HIS A 335 -20.49 -12.00 13.21
N ASP A 336 -21.69 -12.59 13.13
CA ASP A 336 -22.90 -12.18 12.42
C ASP A 336 -22.77 -11.82 10.94
N GLN A 337 -22.84 -12.88 10.11
CA GLN A 337 -23.13 -12.88 8.67
C GLN A 337 -24.56 -12.37 8.35
N LEU A 338 -24.99 -11.25 8.93
CA LEU A 338 -26.26 -10.61 8.56
C LEU A 338 -26.12 -9.77 7.29
N MET A 339 -24.90 -9.42 6.91
CA MET A 339 -24.60 -8.78 5.63
C MET A 339 -24.16 -9.85 4.63
N GLY A 340 -24.81 -9.90 3.46
CA GLY A 340 -24.43 -10.84 2.39
C GLY A 340 -22.94 -10.74 2.04
N SER A 341 -22.41 -11.76 1.37
CA SER A 341 -20.99 -11.86 0.94
C SER A 341 -20.48 -10.63 0.17
N GLU A 342 -21.39 -9.83 -0.40
CA GLU A 342 -21.11 -8.58 -1.12
C GLU A 342 -20.63 -7.44 -0.21
N VAL A 343 -21.04 -7.43 1.06
CA VAL A 343 -20.63 -6.39 2.02
C VAL A 343 -19.30 -6.77 2.69
N GLU A 344 -19.08 -8.06 2.97
CA GLU A 344 -17.82 -8.55 3.57
C GLU A 344 -16.60 -8.22 2.71
N SER A 345 -16.76 -8.28 1.38
CA SER A 345 -15.65 -8.07 0.45
C SER A 345 -15.08 -6.65 0.58
N SER A 346 -15.97 -5.64 0.62
CA SER A 346 -15.65 -4.22 0.67
C SER A 346 -14.67 -3.83 1.79
N TYR A 347 -14.51 -4.70 2.79
CA TYR A 347 -13.68 -4.48 3.96
C TYR A 347 -12.45 -5.41 4.09
N ASP A 348 -12.14 -6.27 3.11
CA ASP A 348 -10.92 -7.08 3.17
C ASP A 348 -9.69 -6.15 3.16
N ARG A 349 -8.86 -6.29 4.19
CA ARG A 349 -7.65 -5.47 4.39
C ARG A 349 -6.59 -5.75 3.33
N PHE A 350 -6.64 -6.96 2.75
CA PHE A 350 -5.63 -7.43 1.83
C PHE A 350 -6.23 -7.76 0.46
N PRO A 351 -5.69 -7.20 -0.63
CA PRO A 351 -6.22 -7.43 -1.97
C PRO A 351 -5.91 -8.84 -2.52
N ILE A 352 -4.95 -9.55 -1.91
CA ILE A 352 -4.40 -10.79 -2.45
C ILE A 352 -4.43 -11.86 -1.37
N GLU A 353 -4.97 -13.02 -1.73
CA GLU A 353 -4.90 -14.24 -0.92
C GLU A 353 -3.85 -15.21 -1.45
N GLU A 354 -3.82 -15.43 -2.77
CA GLU A 354 -2.84 -16.31 -3.38
C GLU A 354 -2.51 -15.79 -4.78
N ALA A 355 -1.24 -15.50 -5.04
CA ALA A 355 -0.82 -14.97 -6.32
C ALA A 355 0.61 -15.35 -6.71
N ALA A 356 0.84 -15.41 -8.02
CA ALA A 356 2.17 -15.41 -8.62
C ALA A 356 2.42 -14.06 -9.28
N SER A 357 3.67 -13.59 -9.28
CA SER A 357 4.05 -12.36 -9.96
C SER A 357 5.37 -12.50 -10.71
N PHE A 358 5.47 -11.73 -11.79
CA PHE A 358 6.67 -11.53 -12.57
C PHE A 358 6.84 -10.04 -12.82
N SER A 359 7.92 -9.45 -12.33
CA SER A 359 8.28 -8.06 -12.57
C SER A 359 9.62 -7.94 -13.27
N TRP A 360 9.77 -6.85 -13.99
CA TRP A 360 11.00 -6.53 -14.69
C TRP A 360 11.27 -5.04 -14.68
N LYS A 361 12.54 -4.68 -14.75
CA LYS A 361 12.98 -3.31 -15.02
C LYS A 361 14.34 -3.32 -15.71
N GLY A 362 14.60 -2.36 -16.58
CA GLY A 362 15.91 -2.22 -17.18
C GLY A 362 15.97 -1.14 -18.25
N THR A 363 17.15 -0.97 -18.84
CA THR A 363 17.38 0.06 -19.87
C THR A 363 17.39 -0.58 -21.25
N LEU A 364 16.51 -0.11 -22.14
CA LEU A 364 16.47 -0.44 -23.56
C LEU A 364 17.18 0.66 -24.35
N ARG A 365 18.05 0.28 -25.30
CA ARG A 365 18.74 1.21 -26.19
C ARG A 365 18.16 1.14 -27.60
N PHE A 366 17.56 2.25 -28.06
CA PHE A 366 17.03 2.38 -29.42
C PHE A 366 17.54 3.68 -30.05
N PHE A 367 18.17 3.59 -31.23
CA PHE A 367 18.64 4.75 -32.01
C PHE A 367 19.38 5.82 -31.18
N SER A 368 20.37 5.40 -30.38
CA SER A 368 21.17 6.22 -29.44
C SER A 368 20.43 6.77 -28.21
N GLN A 369 19.13 6.52 -28.07
CA GLN A 369 18.32 6.90 -26.92
C GLN A 369 18.21 5.75 -25.92
N ASN A 370 18.19 6.10 -24.63
CA ASN A 370 17.94 5.16 -23.53
C ASN A 370 16.47 5.29 -23.10
N PHE A 371 15.78 4.16 -23.05
CA PHE A 371 14.43 4.03 -22.50
C PHE A 371 14.51 3.17 -21.25
N PHE A 372 13.98 3.66 -20.14
CA PHE A 372 13.80 2.83 -18.95
C PHE A 372 12.46 2.12 -19.06
N TRP A 373 12.49 0.79 -19.16
CA TRP A 373 11.32 -0.05 -19.20
C TRP A 373 11.12 -0.71 -17.85
N ARG A 374 9.90 -0.64 -17.33
CA ARG A 374 9.48 -1.36 -16.13
C ARG A 374 8.16 -2.06 -16.41
N GLY A 375 7.92 -3.14 -15.71
CA GLY A 375 6.58 -3.70 -15.65
C GLY A 375 6.47 -4.81 -14.64
N GLN A 376 5.22 -5.18 -14.39
CA GLN A 376 4.84 -6.26 -13.51
C GLN A 376 3.57 -6.90 -14.02
N TYR A 377 3.53 -8.21 -13.88
CA TYR A 377 2.35 -9.01 -14.07
C TYR A 377 2.11 -9.79 -12.79
N TRP A 378 0.94 -9.65 -12.18
CA TRP A 378 0.47 -10.60 -11.17
C TRP A 378 -0.59 -11.52 -11.76
N TYR A 379 -0.82 -12.66 -11.11
CA TYR A 379 -1.96 -13.52 -11.36
C TYR A 379 -2.48 -14.03 -10.02
N SER A 380 -3.71 -13.62 -9.68
CA SER A 380 -4.45 -14.10 -8.52
C SER A 380 -5.07 -15.46 -8.86
N ILE A 381 -4.64 -16.49 -8.13
CA ILE A 381 -5.11 -17.86 -8.35
C ILE A 381 -6.58 -17.98 -7.93
N LYS A 382 -6.95 -17.34 -6.82
CA LYS A 382 -8.32 -17.34 -6.29
C LYS A 382 -9.31 -16.58 -7.17
N GLU A 383 -8.88 -15.49 -7.81
CA GLU A 383 -9.74 -14.70 -8.69
C GLU A 383 -9.68 -15.13 -10.15
N GLU A 384 -8.89 -16.14 -10.51
CA GLU A 384 -8.63 -16.57 -11.89
C GLU A 384 -8.38 -15.38 -12.83
N GLY A 385 -7.53 -14.47 -12.38
CA GLY A 385 -7.34 -13.17 -13.02
C GLY A 385 -5.95 -12.58 -12.81
N GLY A 386 -5.57 -11.66 -13.68
CA GLY A 386 -4.28 -10.99 -13.67
C GLY A 386 -4.38 -9.47 -13.77
N TRP A 387 -3.25 -8.83 -13.49
CA TRP A 387 -3.00 -7.41 -13.73
C TRP A 387 -1.66 -7.31 -14.42
N LEU A 388 -1.63 -6.55 -15.50
CA LEU A 388 -0.43 -6.14 -16.18
C LEU A 388 -0.28 -4.62 -16.00
N SER A 389 0.83 -4.22 -15.39
CA SER A 389 1.27 -2.82 -15.33
C SER A 389 2.61 -2.72 -16.05
N THR A 390 2.71 -1.96 -17.14
CA THR A 390 3.98 -1.75 -17.86
C THR A 390 4.18 -0.30 -18.20
N GLY A 391 5.41 0.17 -18.14
CA GLY A 391 5.77 1.57 -18.26
C GLY A 391 7.07 1.79 -19.03
N LEU A 392 7.07 2.76 -19.92
CA LEU A 392 8.26 3.23 -20.64
C LEU A 392 8.53 4.68 -20.25
N LEU A 393 9.76 4.96 -19.80
CA LEU A 393 10.27 6.30 -19.53
C LEU A 393 11.36 6.63 -20.55
N TRP A 394 11.17 7.70 -21.30
CA TRP A 394 12.16 8.26 -22.21
C TRP A 394 12.73 9.55 -21.62
N GLN A 395 14.04 9.57 -21.40
CA GLN A 395 14.75 10.73 -20.87
C GLN A 395 15.24 11.60 -22.05
N ALA A 396 14.48 12.64 -22.41
CA ALA A 396 14.76 13.48 -23.58
C ALA A 396 15.98 14.40 -23.36
N THR A 397 16.13 14.92 -22.15
CA THR A 397 17.33 15.66 -21.68
C THR A 397 17.69 15.18 -20.28
N ARG A 398 18.73 15.72 -19.64
CA ARG A 398 19.05 15.34 -18.24
C ARG A 398 17.89 15.63 -17.27
N ASP A 399 17.11 16.66 -17.57
CA ASP A 399 16.13 17.21 -16.65
C ASP A 399 14.70 16.89 -17.09
N LEU A 400 14.45 16.72 -18.39
CA LEU A 400 13.14 16.45 -18.98
C LEU A 400 12.97 14.99 -19.39
N GLY A 401 11.93 14.33 -18.86
CA GLY A 401 11.50 12.98 -19.22
C GLY A 401 10.04 12.91 -19.66
N TRP A 402 9.72 11.89 -20.46
CA TRP A 402 8.35 11.54 -20.88
C TRP A 402 8.08 10.10 -20.50
N TYR A 403 6.88 9.79 -20.02
CA TYR A 403 6.51 8.42 -19.71
C TYR A 403 5.14 8.05 -20.24
N LEU A 404 5.01 6.75 -20.51
CA LEU A 404 3.81 6.08 -20.97
C LEU A 404 3.65 4.81 -20.15
N ASP A 405 2.62 4.73 -19.32
CA ASP A 405 2.25 3.55 -18.55
C ASP A 405 0.91 2.97 -19.06
N PHE A 406 0.77 1.65 -18.94
CA PHE A 406 -0.44 0.89 -19.23
C PHE A 406 -0.75 0.01 -18.04
N ASP A 407 -2.01 0.06 -17.59
CA ASP A 407 -2.53 -0.81 -16.54
C ASP A 407 -3.77 -1.56 -17.08
N VAL A 408 -3.76 -2.89 -17.01
CA VAL A 408 -4.86 -3.74 -17.49
C VAL A 408 -5.16 -4.83 -16.47
N LEU A 409 -6.43 -4.97 -16.09
CA LEU A 409 -6.98 -6.00 -15.22
C LEU A 409 -7.89 -6.95 -16.01
N GLY A 410 -7.79 -8.24 -15.72
CA GLY A 410 -8.68 -9.23 -16.34
C GLY A 410 -8.93 -10.41 -15.41
N THR A 411 -10.18 -10.86 -15.35
CA THR A 411 -10.59 -12.07 -14.63
C THR A 411 -11.58 -12.86 -15.48
N ASN A 412 -11.50 -14.18 -15.38
CA ASN A 412 -12.47 -15.10 -15.99
C ASN A 412 -13.73 -15.28 -15.14
N LEU A 413 -13.71 -14.82 -13.88
CA LEU A 413 -14.85 -14.93 -12.99
C LEU A 413 -15.91 -13.89 -13.33
N ASP A 414 -17.15 -14.30 -13.11
CA ASP A 414 -18.32 -13.43 -13.16
C ASP A 414 -18.22 -12.34 -12.08
N PRO A 415 -18.37 -11.04 -12.41
CA PRO A 415 -18.35 -9.96 -11.43
C PRO A 415 -19.32 -10.16 -10.26
N GLU A 416 -20.44 -10.85 -10.47
CA GLU A 416 -21.40 -11.12 -9.39
C GLU A 416 -20.88 -12.19 -8.41
N LYS A 417 -20.02 -13.09 -8.88
CA LYS A 417 -19.52 -14.24 -8.11
C LYS A 417 -18.15 -14.00 -7.49
N SER A 418 -17.37 -13.09 -8.05
CA SER A 418 -16.04 -12.76 -7.54
C SER A 418 -16.02 -11.35 -7.00
N GLN A 419 -15.67 -11.26 -5.73
CA GLN A 419 -15.61 -10.02 -4.99
C GLN A 419 -14.16 -9.64 -4.63
N GLY A 420 -13.16 -10.18 -5.31
CA GLY A 420 -11.75 -9.87 -5.04
C GLY A 420 -11.29 -8.54 -5.65
N PHE A 421 -9.99 -8.25 -5.52
CA PHE A 421 -9.41 -6.98 -5.97
C PHE A 421 -9.55 -6.76 -7.47
N ILE A 422 -9.26 -7.79 -8.27
CA ILE A 422 -9.28 -7.70 -9.75
C ILE A 422 -10.70 -7.49 -10.23
N SER A 423 -11.66 -8.23 -9.67
CA SER A 423 -13.07 -8.06 -10.01
C SER A 423 -13.60 -6.67 -9.67
N ARG A 424 -13.24 -6.12 -8.49
CA ARG A 424 -13.70 -4.79 -8.05
C ARG A 424 -13.19 -3.66 -8.94
N TYR A 425 -11.94 -3.75 -9.40
CA TYR A 425 -11.29 -2.67 -10.14
C TYR A 425 -11.18 -2.94 -11.64
N ARG A 426 -11.91 -3.92 -12.19
CA ARG A 426 -11.92 -4.22 -13.63
C ARG A 426 -12.24 -3.01 -14.53
N GLY A 427 -12.95 -2.02 -13.99
CA GLY A 427 -13.26 -0.74 -14.65
C GLY A 427 -12.12 0.29 -14.65
N ASN A 428 -10.92 -0.09 -14.17
CA ASN A 428 -9.78 0.82 -13.98
C ASN A 428 -8.63 0.57 -14.96
N ASP A 429 -8.86 -0.20 -16.02
CA ASP A 429 -7.94 -0.28 -17.15
C ASP A 429 -7.63 1.12 -17.67
N ARG A 430 -6.36 1.47 -17.81
CA ARG A 430 -5.96 2.82 -18.21
C ARG A 430 -4.67 2.88 -18.99
N VAL A 431 -4.56 3.95 -19.78
CA VAL A 431 -3.31 4.44 -20.37
C VAL A 431 -2.97 5.74 -19.66
N LEU A 432 -1.73 5.89 -19.24
CA LEU A 432 -1.24 7.08 -18.58
C LEU A 432 -0.07 7.64 -19.39
N VAL A 433 -0.16 8.92 -19.77
CA VAL A 433 0.94 9.66 -20.40
C VAL A 433 1.33 10.81 -19.50
N GLY A 434 2.62 11.06 -19.35
CA GLY A 434 3.08 12.18 -18.56
C GLY A 434 4.46 12.69 -18.96
N MET A 435 4.80 13.82 -18.37
CA MET A 435 6.12 14.43 -18.46
C MET A 435 6.66 14.72 -17.07
N THR A 436 7.97 14.63 -16.91
CA THR A 436 8.67 14.91 -15.67
C THR A 436 9.76 15.95 -15.92
N TYR A 437 9.93 16.88 -15.00
CA TYR A 437 11.03 17.85 -15.01
C TYR A 437 11.73 17.84 -13.65
N VAL A 438 13.05 17.67 -13.67
CA VAL A 438 13.93 17.68 -12.50
C VAL A 438 14.67 19.02 -12.44
N PHE A 439 14.63 19.70 -11.30
CA PHE A 439 15.39 20.93 -11.03
C PHE A 439 16.71 20.66 -10.31
#